data_AF-A0A6P8S1J7-F1
#
_entry.id   AF-A0A6P8S1J7-F1
#
_cell.length_a   1.000
_cell.length_b   1.000
_cell.length_c   1.000
_cell.angle_alpha   90.00
_cell.angle_beta   90.00
_cell.angle_gamma   90.00
#
_symmetry.space_group_name_H-M   'P 1'
#
loop_
_entity.id
_entity.type
_entity.pdbx_description
1 polymer ?
#
loop_
_entity_poly.entity_id
_entity_poly.type
_entity_poly.pdbx_seq_one_letter_code
_entity_poly.pdbx_strand_id
1 'polypeptide(L)'
;MSYEQLMQLYGARQRRRLNRGLRRKQHSLLKRLRKAKKEAPPLEKPEVVKTHLRDMIILPEMVGSMVGVYNGKTFNQVEIKPEMIGHYLGEFSITYKPVKHGRPGIGATHSSRFIPLK
;
A
#
# COMPACT_ATOMS: atom_id res chain seq x y z
N MET A 1 -18.96 15.38 -2.62
CA MET A 1 -18.28 16.03 -1.49
C MET A 1 -17.15 16.89 -2.02
N SER A 2 -16.97 18.09 -1.46
CA SER A 2 -15.77 18.89 -1.76
C SER A 2 -14.55 18.29 -1.05
N TYR A 3 -13.35 18.64 -1.53
CA TYR A 3 -12.09 18.17 -0.93
C TYR A 3 -11.93 18.62 0.53
N GLU A 4 -12.45 19.81 0.85
CA GLU A 4 -12.42 20.41 2.18
C GLU A 4 -13.29 19.65 3.19
N GLN A 5 -14.49 19.24 2.79
CA GLN A 5 -15.37 18.40 3.61
C GLN A 5 -14.72 17.04 3.90
N LEU A 6 -14.06 16.46 2.89
CA LEU A 6 -13.38 15.18 3.00
C LEU A 6 -12.19 15.24 3.99
N MET A 7 -11.51 16.39 4.07
CA MET A 7 -10.43 16.61 5.02
C MET A 7 -10.88 16.65 6.48
N GLN A 8 -12.12 17.06 6.76
CA GLN A 8 -12.67 17.06 8.12
C GLN A 8 -12.94 15.64 8.63
N LEU A 9 -13.30 14.72 7.73
CA LEU A 9 -13.57 13.32 8.05
C LEU A 9 -12.30 12.49 8.29
N TYR A 10 -11.14 13.02 7.92
CA TYR A 10 -9.86 12.32 8.00
C TYR A 10 -9.11 12.54 9.31
N GLY A 11 -8.31 11.53 9.68
CA GLY A 11 -7.38 11.59 10.79
C GLY A 11 -6.35 12.73 10.66
N ALA A 12 -5.71 13.08 11.78
CA ALA A 12 -4.80 14.23 11.87
C ALA A 12 -3.64 14.16 10.87
N ARG A 13 -3.06 12.97 10.64
CA ARG A 13 -1.93 12.77 9.71
C ARG A 13 -2.33 13.02 8.26
N GLN A 14 -3.48 12.48 7.83
CA GLN A 14 -4.01 12.60 6.48
C GLN A 14 -4.40 14.06 6.20
N ARG A 15 -5.11 14.70 7.13
CA ARG A 15 -5.47 16.12 7.04
C ARG A 15 -4.23 17.01 6.95
N ARG A 16 -3.20 16.78 7.77
CA ARG A 16 -1.91 17.50 7.67
C ARG A 16 -1.24 17.31 6.31
N ARG A 17 -1.27 16.09 5.76
CA ARG A 17 -0.71 15.80 4.42
C ARG A 17 -1.46 16.58 3.33
N LEU A 18 -2.79 16.60 3.40
CA LEU A 18 -3.64 17.28 2.43
C LEU A 18 -3.53 18.81 2.54
N ASN A 19 -3.46 19.37 3.75
CA ASN A 19 -3.17 20.79 3.98
C ASN A 19 -1.83 21.23 3.37
N ARG A 20 -0.82 20.36 3.40
CA ARG A 20 0.49 20.62 2.76
C ARG A 20 0.45 20.47 1.23
N GLY A 21 -0.61 19.90 0.69
CA GLY A 21 -0.78 19.65 -0.74
C GLY A 21 -0.12 18.36 -1.23
N LEU A 22 -0.69 17.82 -2.31
CA LEU A 22 -0.11 16.71 -3.06
C LEU A 22 0.94 17.23 -4.04
N ARG A 23 2.07 16.53 -4.19
CA ARG A 23 3.09 16.95 -5.17
C ARG A 23 2.71 16.47 -6.58
N ARG A 24 3.45 16.97 -7.58
CA ARG A 24 3.26 16.61 -9.01
C ARG A 24 3.21 15.10 -9.26
N LYS A 25 4.04 14.31 -8.56
CA LYS A 25 4.09 12.85 -8.72
C LYS A 25 2.77 12.18 -8.31
N GLN A 26 2.19 12.60 -7.19
CA GLN A 26 0.90 12.11 -6.70
C GLN A 26 -0.23 12.49 -7.67
N HIS A 27 -0.24 13.73 -8.17
CA HIS A 27 -1.22 14.13 -9.20
C HIS A 27 -1.10 13.31 -10.50
N SER A 28 0.12 13.00 -10.92
CA SER A 28 0.35 12.13 -12.10
C SER A 28 -0.22 10.72 -11.87
N LEU A 29 -0.05 10.17 -10.66
CA LEU A 29 -0.63 8.87 -10.29
C LEU A 29 -2.17 8.91 -10.35
N LEU A 30 -2.81 9.95 -9.78
CA LEU A 30 -4.27 10.11 -9.86
C LEU A 30 -4.75 10.15 -11.31
N LYS A 31 -4.07 10.90 -12.19
CA LYS A 31 -4.43 10.98 -13.61
C LYS A 31 -4.35 9.61 -14.29
N ARG A 32 -3.30 8.83 -14.01
CA ARG A 32 -3.14 7.47 -14.56
C ARG A 32 -4.24 6.53 -14.06
N LEU A 33 -4.60 6.59 -12.78
CA LEU A 33 -5.66 5.76 -12.21
C LEU A 33 -7.03 6.11 -12.77
N ARG A 34 -7.34 7.41 -12.91
CA ARG A 34 -8.57 7.88 -13.56
C ARG A 34 -8.65 7.40 -15.01
N LYS A 35 -7.53 7.42 -15.74
CA LYS A 35 -7.45 6.91 -17.12
C LYS A 35 -7.72 5.40 -17.16
N ALA A 36 -6.99 4.62 -16.36
CA ALA A 36 -7.15 3.16 -16.31
C ALA A 36 -8.57 2.74 -15.93
N LYS A 37 -9.21 3.46 -14.99
CA LYS A 37 -10.61 3.20 -14.61
C LYS A 37 -11.62 3.56 -15.71
N LYS A 38 -11.32 4.54 -16.55
CA LYS A 38 -12.18 4.93 -17.69
C LYS A 38 -12.07 3.97 -18.87
N GLU A 39 -10.88 3.41 -19.09
CA GLU A 39 -10.59 2.48 -20.19
C GLU A 39 -11.05 1.04 -19.90
N ALA A 40 -11.32 0.73 -18.64
CA ALA A 40 -11.79 -0.58 -18.23
C ALA A 40 -13.21 -0.88 -18.77
N PRO A 41 -13.46 -2.08 -19.32
CA PRO A 41 -14.80 -2.53 -19.67
C PRO A 41 -15.73 -2.54 -18.44
N PRO A 42 -17.05 -2.34 -18.64
CA PRO A 42 -18.00 -2.51 -17.55
C PRO A 42 -17.89 -3.94 -17.00
N LEU A 43 -17.84 -4.06 -15.67
CA LEU A 43 -17.68 -5.31 -14.91
C LEU A 43 -16.26 -5.93 -14.85
N GLU A 44 -15.28 -5.41 -15.60
CA GLU A 44 -13.89 -5.89 -15.51
C GLU A 44 -13.01 -5.03 -14.61
N LYS A 45 -11.96 -5.66 -14.05
CA LYS A 45 -10.99 -4.95 -13.21
C LYS A 45 -10.08 -4.08 -14.11
N PRO A 46 -9.80 -2.83 -13.72
CA PRO A 46 -8.93 -1.94 -14.49
C PRO A 46 -7.48 -2.44 -14.50
N GLU A 47 -6.72 -1.98 -15.50
CA GLU A 47 -5.30 -2.33 -15.64
C GLU A 47 -4.49 -1.89 -14.41
N VAL A 48 -3.50 -2.71 -14.04
CA VAL A 48 -2.65 -2.49 -12.86
C VAL A 48 -1.69 -1.34 -13.10
N VAL A 49 -1.89 -0.24 -12.36
CA VAL A 49 -0.97 0.91 -12.40
C VAL A 49 0.16 0.72 -11.37
N LYS A 50 1.40 0.57 -11.86
CA LYS A 50 2.60 0.41 -11.02
C LYS A 50 3.06 1.75 -10.42
N THR A 51 3.41 1.75 -9.14
CA THR A 51 3.87 2.94 -8.42
C THR A 51 4.92 2.62 -7.35
N HIS A 52 5.84 3.56 -7.16
CA HIS A 52 6.79 3.58 -6.03
C HIS A 52 6.32 4.50 -4.88
N LEU A 53 5.21 5.21 -5.08
CA LEU A 53 4.68 6.18 -4.11
C LEU A 53 3.95 5.47 -2.97
N ARG A 54 4.72 4.91 -2.03
CA ARG A 54 4.21 4.29 -0.79
C ARG A 54 3.60 5.31 0.17
N ASP A 55 3.93 6.57 -0.02
CA ASP A 55 3.46 7.69 0.78
C ASP A 55 2.09 8.20 0.32
N MET A 56 1.49 7.69 -0.76
CA MET A 56 0.19 8.17 -1.23
C MET A 56 -0.94 7.76 -0.27
N ILE A 57 -1.84 8.70 0.05
CA ILE A 57 -3.08 8.42 0.79
C ILE A 57 -4.12 7.87 -0.18
N ILE A 58 -4.84 6.82 0.22
CA ILE A 58 -5.96 6.32 -0.55
C ILE A 58 -7.11 7.31 -0.47
N LEU A 59 -7.43 7.90 -1.62
CA LEU A 59 -8.57 8.80 -1.79
C LEU A 59 -9.79 8.01 -2.29
N PRO A 60 -11.04 8.45 -2.00
CA PRO A 60 -12.24 7.73 -2.43
C PRO A 60 -12.34 7.55 -3.95
N GLU A 61 -11.75 8.47 -4.72
CA GLU A 61 -11.69 8.36 -6.18
C GLU A 61 -10.91 7.13 -6.67
N MET A 62 -9.99 6.61 -5.87
CA MET A 62 -9.12 5.47 -6.21
C MET A 62 -9.80 4.11 -5.96
N VAL A 63 -10.96 4.09 -5.30
CA VAL A 63 -11.69 2.86 -4.98
C VAL A 63 -12.05 2.11 -6.27
N GLY A 64 -11.79 0.80 -6.28
CA GLY A 64 -11.95 -0.07 -7.45
C GLY A 64 -10.79 -0.02 -8.44
N SER A 65 -9.73 0.74 -8.17
CA SER A 65 -8.51 0.71 -8.99
C SER A 65 -7.56 -0.40 -8.56
N MET A 66 -6.81 -0.95 -9.52
CA MET A 66 -5.73 -1.90 -9.26
C MET A 66 -4.38 -1.17 -9.23
N VAL A 67 -3.69 -1.23 -8.08
CA VAL A 67 -2.41 -0.52 -7.87
C VAL A 67 -1.30 -1.51 -7.58
N GLY A 68 -0.24 -1.47 -8.37
CA GLY A 68 0.99 -2.20 -8.09
C GLY A 68 1.91 -1.39 -7.18
N VAL A 69 1.94 -1.67 -5.88
CA VAL A 69 2.78 -0.96 -4.90
C VAL A 69 4.15 -1.64 -4.78
N TYR A 70 5.22 -0.89 -5.01
CA TYR A 70 6.58 -1.41 -4.89
C TYR A 70 6.98 -1.67 -3.43
N ASN A 71 7.48 -2.87 -3.12
CA ASN A 71 7.94 -3.26 -1.78
C ASN A 71 9.46 -3.17 -1.57
N GLY A 72 10.23 -2.82 -2.60
CA GLY A 72 11.70 -2.88 -2.57
C GLY A 72 12.29 -3.93 -3.51
N LYS A 73 11.48 -4.90 -3.95
CA LYS A 73 11.88 -5.96 -4.89
C LYS A 73 10.84 -6.20 -5.99
N THR A 74 9.57 -6.25 -5.63
CA THR A 74 8.44 -6.57 -6.51
C THR A 74 7.33 -5.53 -6.39
N PHE A 75 6.48 -5.45 -7.41
CA PHE A 75 5.22 -4.71 -7.34
C PHE A 75 4.12 -5.63 -6.85
N ASN A 76 3.64 -5.42 -5.62
CA ASN A 76 2.51 -6.14 -5.07
C ASN A 76 1.22 -5.52 -5.61
N GLN A 77 0.35 -6.34 -6.21
CA GLN A 77 -0.93 -5.89 -6.71
C GLN A 77 -1.90 -5.74 -5.53
N VAL A 78 -2.44 -4.54 -5.38
CA VAL A 78 -3.41 -4.18 -4.34
C VAL A 78 -4.67 -3.67 -5.04
N GLU A 79 -5.78 -4.37 -4.81
CA GLU A 79 -7.11 -3.92 -5.18
C GLU A 79 -7.63 -2.97 -4.10
N ILE A 80 -7.91 -1.72 -4.48
CA ILE A 80 -8.31 -0.69 -3.52
C ILE A 80 -9.79 -0.86 -3.16
N LYS A 81 -10.06 -1.32 -1.94
CA LYS A 81 -11.41 -1.47 -1.39
C LYS A 81 -11.87 -0.19 -0.64
N PRO A 82 -13.18 0.04 -0.46
CA PRO A 82 -13.70 1.20 0.26
C PRO A 82 -13.20 1.32 1.70
N GLU A 83 -12.97 0.19 2.38
CA GLU A 83 -12.52 0.16 3.78
C GLU A 83 -11.06 0.66 3.93
N MET A 84 -10.33 0.77 2.83
CA MET A 84 -8.93 1.22 2.81
C MET A 84 -8.79 2.75 2.69
N ILE A 85 -9.90 3.48 2.56
CA ILE A 85 -9.88 4.95 2.45
C ILE A 85 -9.21 5.56 3.68
N GLY A 86 -8.32 6.53 3.46
CA GLY A 86 -7.58 7.20 4.52
C GLY A 86 -6.28 6.50 4.94
N HIS A 87 -6.05 5.24 4.56
CA HIS A 87 -4.76 4.57 4.77
C HIS A 87 -3.72 4.98 3.73
N TYR A 88 -2.44 4.68 4.00
CA TYR A 88 -1.37 4.85 3.02
C TYR A 88 -1.18 3.60 2.16
N LEU A 89 -0.86 3.78 0.88
CA LEU A 89 -0.57 2.65 -0.02
C LEU A 89 0.54 1.72 0.51
N GLY A 90 1.52 2.29 1.22
CA GLY A 90 2.60 1.52 1.83
C GLY A 90 2.16 0.54 2.92
N GLU A 91 0.99 0.71 3.52
CA GLU A 91 0.48 -0.19 4.57
C GLU A 91 0.07 -1.56 3.97
N PHE A 92 -0.31 -1.58 2.70
CA PHE A 92 -0.81 -2.78 2.00
C PHE A 92 0.28 -3.60 1.29
N SER A 93 1.55 -3.19 1.43
CA SER A 93 2.68 -3.83 0.77
C SER A 93 3.80 -4.06 1.78
N ILE A 94 3.93 -5.29 2.26
CA ILE A 94 4.95 -5.65 3.25
C ILE A 94 6.34 -5.57 2.60
N THR A 95 7.24 -4.80 3.22
CA THR A 95 8.61 -4.56 2.72
C THR A 95 9.58 -5.69 3.07
N TYR A 96 9.30 -6.44 4.12
CA TYR A 96 10.13 -7.53 4.61
C TYR A 96 9.42 -8.86 4.46
N LYS A 97 10.17 -9.95 4.52
CA LYS A 97 9.62 -11.29 4.66
C LYS A 97 9.46 -11.59 6.15
N PRO A 98 8.25 -11.88 6.66
CA PRO A 98 8.07 -12.24 8.07
C PRO A 98 9.00 -13.38 8.46
N VAL A 99 9.86 -13.14 9.45
CA VAL A 99 10.79 -14.14 9.96
C VAL A 99 10.00 -15.02 10.92
N LYS A 100 9.84 -16.29 10.54
CA LYS A 100 9.40 -17.33 11.46
C LYS A 100 10.65 -17.98 12.02
N HIS A 101 10.82 -17.92 13.34
CA HIS A 101 11.91 -18.64 13.98
C HIS A 101 11.71 -20.14 13.75
N GLY A 102 12.69 -20.77 13.11
CA GLY A 102 12.76 -22.22 13.05
C GLY A 102 13.25 -22.78 14.39
N ARG A 103 13.45 -24.10 14.43
CA ARG A 103 14.25 -24.68 15.51
C ARG A 103 15.64 -24.04 15.48
N PRO A 104 16.19 -23.62 16.62
CA PRO A 104 17.57 -23.15 16.66
C PRO A 104 18.46 -24.24 16.08
N GLY A 105 19.34 -23.86 15.14
CA GLY A 105 20.38 -24.77 14.67
C GLY A 105 21.25 -25.21 15.84
N ILE A 106 21.79 -26.43 15.79
CA ILE A 106 22.69 -26.92 16.82
C ILE A 106 23.89 -25.95 16.92
N GLY A 107 24.10 -25.37 18.10
CA GLY A 107 25.16 -24.38 18.35
C GLY A 107 24.84 -22.93 17.98
N ALA A 108 23.65 -22.62 17.46
CA ALA A 108 23.28 -21.25 17.07
C ALA A 108 22.94 -20.34 18.28
N THR A 109 22.47 -20.93 19.38
CA THR A 109 22.20 -20.23 20.65
C THR A 109 22.88 -20.94 21.82
N HIS A 110 23.19 -20.22 22.91
CA HIS A 110 23.81 -20.80 24.11
C HIS A 110 23.00 -21.99 24.68
N SER A 111 21.67 -21.92 24.59
CA SER A 111 20.74 -22.99 24.99
C SER A 111 20.70 -24.19 24.04
N SER A 112 21.05 -24.00 22.76
CA SER A 112 21.06 -25.06 21.75
C SER A 112 22.30 -25.95 21.78
N ARG A 113 23.31 -25.61 22.59
CA ARG A 113 24.56 -26.38 22.72
C ARG A 113 24.36 -27.75 23.37
N PHE A 114 23.32 -27.91 24.18
CA PHE A 114 23.04 -29.13 24.94
C PHE A 114 21.93 -29.99 24.33
N ILE A 115 21.45 -29.65 23.13
CA ILE A 115 20.44 -30.48 22.44
C ILE A 115 21.15 -31.75 21.95
N PRO A 116 20.79 -32.95 22.44
CA PRO A 116 21.45 -34.19 22.04
C PRO A 116 21.21 -34.46 20.55
N LEU A 117 22.27 -34.79 19.82
CA LEU A 117 22.17 -35.31 18.46
C LEU A 117 21.56 -36.72 18.53
N LYS A 118 20.52 -36.98 17.73
CA LYS A 118 20.07 -38.33 17.43
C LYS A 118 20.68 -38.79 16.12
#